data_AF-A0AAU2XD28-F1
#
_entry.id   AF-A0AAU2XD28-F1
#
_cell.length_a   1.000
_cell.length_b   1.000
_cell.length_c   1.000
_cell.angle_alpha   90.00
_cell.angle_beta   90.00
_cell.angle_gamma   90.00
#
_symmetry.space_group_name_H-M   'P 1'
#
loop_
_entity.id
_entity.type
_entity.pdbx_description
1 polymer ?
#
loop_
_entity_poly.entity_id
_entity_poly.type
_entity_poly.pdbx_seq_one_letter_code
_entity_poly.pdbx_strand_id
1 'polypeptide(L)'
;MTYEFLGRGPADVRYAVDDPDSEGEEAKGVPSGWTKTIEVTSPETLMHMTVYASPNEAPDELITCRVTLDGKVVDEKSVTRGERSDVLQCEADIS
;
A
#
# COMPACT_ATOMS: atom_id res chain seq x y z
N MET A 1 -0.04 -11.84 -7.26
CA MET A 1 0.69 -10.80 -6.51
C MET A 1 -0.04 -10.51 -5.21
N THR A 2 0.68 -10.18 -4.13
CA THR A 2 0.11 -9.86 -2.82
C THR A 2 0.61 -8.51 -2.34
N TYR A 3 -0.33 -7.64 -2.00
CA TYR A 3 -0.11 -6.39 -1.30
C TYR A 3 -0.26 -6.60 0.20
N GLU A 4 0.60 -5.99 1.00
CA GLU A 4 0.55 -6.04 2.46
C GLU A 4 0.73 -4.63 3.02
N PHE A 5 -0.16 -4.26 3.94
CA PHE A 5 -0.06 -3.05 4.76
C PHE A 5 0.38 -3.40 6.19
N LEU A 6 1.43 -2.73 6.67
CA LEU A 6 1.91 -2.83 8.05
C LEU A 6 1.97 -1.43 8.66
N GLY A 7 1.26 -1.22 9.77
CA GLY A 7 1.22 0.08 10.45
C GLY A 7 0.65 -0.04 11.87
N ARG A 8 0.35 1.10 12.53
CA ARG A 8 -0.29 1.13 13.85
C ARG A 8 -1.67 1.79 13.79
N GLY A 9 -2.64 1.06 13.27
CA GLY A 9 -4.04 1.47 13.31
C GLY A 9 -4.78 1.11 12.04
N PRO A 10 -6.07 1.47 11.96
CA PRO A 10 -6.81 1.38 10.71
C PRO A 10 -6.25 2.36 9.68
N ALA A 11 -6.11 1.92 8.43
CA ALA A 11 -5.70 2.74 7.29
C ALA A 11 -6.67 2.57 6.12
N ASP A 12 -6.71 3.54 5.22
CA ASP A 12 -7.45 3.42 3.97
C ASP A 12 -6.44 3.04 2.87
N VAL A 13 -6.54 1.83 2.33
CA VAL A 13 -5.62 1.34 1.29
C VAL A 13 -6.26 1.51 -0.07
N ARG A 14 -5.60 2.25 -0.98
CA ARG A 14 -5.99 2.33 -2.39
C ARG A 14 -5.01 1.54 -3.25
N TYR A 15 -5.50 0.83 -4.24
CA TYR A 15 -4.65 0.09 -5.17
C TYR A 15 -5.26 0.08 -6.56
N ALA A 16 -4.42 0.21 -7.57
CA ALA A 16 -4.82 0.11 -8.96
C ALA A 16 -4.01 -0.97 -9.68
N VAL A 17 -4.63 -1.57 -10.69
CA VAL A 17 -4.04 -2.60 -11.54
C VAL A 17 -4.11 -2.08 -12.96
N ASP A 18 -3.02 -2.21 -13.71
CA ASP A 18 -2.83 -1.75 -15.10
C ASP A 18 -2.72 -0.23 -15.29
N ASP A 19 -3.49 0.59 -14.55
CA ASP A 19 -3.53 2.04 -14.70
C ASP A 19 -3.31 2.77 -13.34
N PRO A 20 -2.14 3.40 -13.12
CA PRO A 20 -1.86 4.14 -11.88
C PRO A 20 -2.69 5.42 -11.73
N ASP A 21 -3.24 5.96 -12.83
CA ASP A 21 -4.08 7.16 -12.83
C ASP A 21 -5.56 6.82 -12.61
N SER A 22 -5.92 5.53 -12.62
CA SER A 22 -7.26 5.06 -12.27
C SER A 22 -7.54 5.28 -10.78
N GLU A 23 -8.81 5.50 -10.42
CA GLU A 23 -9.22 5.58 -9.01
C GLU A 23 -8.93 4.27 -8.25
N GLY A 24 -8.74 3.17 -8.97
CA GLY A 24 -8.42 1.86 -8.41
C GLY A 24 -9.55 1.30 -7.55
N GLU A 25 -9.21 0.35 -6.69
CA GLU A 25 -10.06 -0.13 -5.62
C GLU A 25 -9.56 0.43 -4.27
N GLU A 26 -10.49 0.62 -3.33
CA GLU A 26 -10.22 1.16 -2.00
C GLU A 26 -10.72 0.21 -0.91
N ALA A 27 -9.89 -0.06 0.08
CA ALA A 27 -10.22 -0.79 1.29
C ALA A 27 -10.10 0.14 2.51
N LYS A 28 -11.24 0.47 3.12
CA LYS A 28 -11.32 1.44 4.21
C LYS A 28 -11.11 0.81 5.59
N GLY A 29 -10.40 1.51 6.46
CA GLY A 29 -10.19 1.16 7.86
C GLY A 29 -9.54 -0.21 8.07
N VAL A 30 -8.66 -0.63 7.17
CA VAL A 30 -8.01 -1.93 7.23
C VAL A 30 -6.98 -1.98 8.37
N PRO A 31 -6.93 -3.09 9.13
CA PRO A 31 -5.96 -3.23 10.20
C PRO A 31 -4.53 -3.46 9.66
N SER A 32 -3.54 -3.28 10.53
CA SER A 32 -2.17 -3.73 10.27
C SER A 32 -2.12 -5.23 9.99
N GLY A 33 -1.30 -5.64 9.02
CA GLY A 33 -1.25 -7.01 8.49
C GLY A 33 -2.35 -7.31 7.48
N TRP A 34 -3.11 -6.31 7.03
CA TRP A 34 -4.05 -6.49 5.93
C TRP A 34 -3.30 -6.85 4.66
N THR A 35 -3.84 -7.84 3.94
CA THR A 35 -3.29 -8.28 2.66
C THR A 35 -4.36 -8.35 1.59
N LYS A 36 -4.01 -7.97 0.36
CA LYS A 36 -4.82 -8.18 -0.83
C LYS A 36 -4.03 -8.94 -1.87
N THR A 37 -4.55 -10.10 -2.26
CA THR A 37 -4.02 -10.88 -3.37
C THR A 37 -4.77 -10.51 -4.65
N ILE A 38 -4.02 -10.19 -5.69
CA ILE A 38 -4.52 -9.94 -7.04
C ILE A 38 -3.92 -10.98 -7.97
N GLU A 39 -4.80 -11.63 -8.74
CA GLU A 39 -4.39 -12.53 -9.82
C GLU A 39 -3.92 -11.69 -10.99
N VAL A 40 -2.65 -11.89 -11.39
CA VAL A 40 -2.02 -11.18 -12.49
C VAL A 40 -2.07 -12.11 -13.69
N THR A 41 -2.81 -11.72 -14.71
CA THR A 41 -3.00 -12.55 -15.92
C THR A 41 -2.03 -12.16 -17.05
N SER A 42 -1.39 -10.99 -16.98
CA SER A 42 -0.41 -10.50 -17.94
C SER A 42 0.89 -10.06 -17.27
N PRO A 43 2.07 -10.43 -17.80
CA PRO A 43 3.36 -9.98 -17.29
C PRO A 43 3.64 -8.49 -17.56
N GLU A 44 2.84 -7.83 -18.42
CA GLU A 44 2.97 -6.39 -18.74
C GLU A 44 2.10 -5.49 -17.83
N THR A 45 1.34 -6.08 -16.90
CA THR A 45 0.49 -5.35 -15.97
C THR A 45 1.37 -4.57 -14.99
N LEU A 46 1.53 -3.26 -15.25
CA LEU A 46 2.09 -2.31 -14.30
C LEU A 46 1.13 -2.21 -13.12
N MET A 47 1.64 -2.49 -11.93
CA MET A 47 0.83 -2.59 -10.72
C MET A 47 1.28 -1.52 -9.75
N HIS A 48 0.37 -0.60 -9.46
CA HIS A 48 0.60 0.55 -8.60
C HIS A 48 -0.29 0.45 -7.37
N MET A 49 0.32 0.39 -6.21
CA MET A 49 -0.39 0.48 -4.93
C MET A 49 -0.10 1.82 -4.28
N THR A 50 -1.16 2.53 -3.88
CA THR A 50 -1.05 3.76 -3.10
C THR A 50 -1.74 3.57 -1.75
N VAL A 51 -0.98 3.28 -0.71
CA VAL A 51 -1.56 3.20 0.64
C VAL A 51 -1.75 4.61 1.18
N TYR A 52 -2.96 4.93 1.66
CA TYR A 52 -3.27 6.15 2.40
C TYR A 52 -3.56 5.81 3.86
N ALA A 53 -2.52 5.73 4.68
CA ALA A 53 -2.76 5.63 6.10
C ALA A 53 -3.19 7.01 6.63
N SER A 54 -4.36 7.04 7.27
CA SER A 54 -4.76 8.12 8.19
C SER A 54 -4.41 7.68 9.60
N PRO A 55 -3.14 7.82 10.04
CA PRO A 55 -2.71 7.39 11.36
C PRO A 55 -3.54 8.11 12.43
N ASN A 56 -4.32 7.35 13.19
CA ASN A 56 -4.96 7.87 14.38
C ASN A 56 -3.85 8.16 15.42
N GLU A 57 -3.56 9.45 15.56
CA GLU A 57 -3.01 10.10 16.76
C GLU A 57 -1.50 9.96 17.07
N ALA A 58 -0.73 9.06 16.46
CA ALA A 58 0.70 8.93 16.78
C ALA A 58 1.63 9.78 15.87
N PRO A 59 2.54 10.61 16.41
CA PRO A 59 3.48 11.41 15.63
C PRO A 59 4.68 10.61 15.07
N ASP A 60 4.98 9.43 15.63
CA ASP A 60 6.13 8.60 15.24
C ASP A 60 5.70 7.34 14.46
N GLU A 61 4.57 7.40 13.76
CA GLU A 61 4.02 6.22 13.10
C GLU A 61 4.82 5.88 11.84
N LEU A 62 5.39 4.67 11.83
CA LEU A 62 6.00 4.04 10.67
C LEU A 62 4.93 3.19 9.98
N ILE A 63 4.62 3.52 8.75
CA ILE A 63 3.88 2.62 7.86
C ILE A 63 4.86 1.94 6.92
N THR A 64 4.59 0.68 6.60
CA THR A 64 5.31 -0.08 5.58
C THR A 64 4.30 -0.68 4.63
N CYS A 65 4.53 -0.53 3.33
CA CYS A 65 3.80 -1.24 2.30
C CYS A 65 4.75 -2.15 1.57
N ARG A 66 4.27 -3.36 1.31
CA ARG A 66 5.06 -4.42 0.72
C ARG A 66 4.29 -5.05 -0.43
N VAL A 67 5.01 -5.29 -1.53
CA VAL A 67 4.50 -6.00 -2.70
C VAL A 67 5.28 -7.28 -2.86
N THR A 68 4.54 -8.39 -2.93
CA THR A 68 5.09 -9.73 -3.12
C THR A 68 4.58 -10.31 -4.44
N LEU A 69 5.49 -10.70 -5.32
CA LEU A 69 5.20 -11.39 -6.57
C LEU A 69 5.80 -12.79 -6.51
N ASP A 70 5.00 -13.82 -6.76
CA ASP A 70 5.42 -15.24 -6.72
C ASP A 70 6.19 -15.65 -5.44
N GLY A 71 5.75 -15.09 -4.30
CA GLY A 71 6.36 -15.35 -2.98
C GLY A 71 7.65 -14.56 -2.70
N LYS A 72 8.09 -13.70 -3.63
CA LYS A 72 9.25 -12.82 -3.47
C LYS A 72 8.81 -11.37 -3.28
N VAL A 73 9.38 -10.69 -2.29
CA VAL A 73 9.20 -9.23 -2.14
C VAL A 73 9.89 -8.55 -3.32
N VAL A 74 9.10 -7.82 -4.12
CA VAL A 74 9.58 -7.07 -5.29
C VAL A 74 9.71 -5.58 -5.00
N ASP A 75 8.88 -5.06 -4.10
CA ASP A 75 9.01 -3.69 -3.60
C ASP A 75 8.58 -3.62 -2.13
N GLU A 76 9.24 -2.76 -1.37
CA GLU A 76 8.91 -2.44 0.01
C GLU A 76 9.27 -0.99 0.29
N LYS A 77 8.30 -0.20 0.73
CA LYS A 77 8.52 1.18 1.14
C LYS A 77 8.02 1.40 2.55
N SER A 78 8.81 2.12 3.32
CA SER A 78 8.47 2.51 4.69
C SER A 78 8.47 4.03 4.79
N VAL A 79 7.39 4.59 5.35
CA VAL A 79 7.19 6.03 5.50
C VAL A 79 6.95 6.32 6.97
N THR A 80 7.79 7.19 7.54
CA THR A 80 7.58 7.72 8.89
C THR A 80 6.84 9.04 8.78
N ARG A 81 5.85 9.26 9.66
CA ARG A 81 5.19 10.56 9.76
C ARG A 81 6.19 11.66 10.11
N GLY A 82 6.40 12.60 9.18
CA GLY A 82 7.00 13.90 9.47
C GLY A 82 5.96 14.87 10.04
N GLU A 83 6.40 15.95 10.69
CA GLU A 83 5.59 16.92 11.47
C GLU A 83 4.33 17.52 10.79
N ARG A 84 4.05 17.25 9.51
CA ARG A 84 2.95 17.90 8.76
C ARG A 84 2.14 17.03 7.79
N SER A 85 2.39 15.73 7.68
CA SER A 85 1.52 14.87 6.85
C SER A 85 0.43 14.24 7.71
N ASP A 86 -0.80 14.67 7.46
CA ASP A 86 -2.05 14.04 7.88
C ASP A 86 -2.31 12.73 7.11
N VAL A 87 -1.61 12.52 6.00
CA VAL A 87 -1.68 11.31 5.18
C VAL A 87 -0.27 10.79 4.90
N LEU A 88 -0.04 9.50 5.19
CA LEU A 88 1.18 8.81 4.78
C LEU A 88 0.90 8.06 3.49
N GLN A 89 1.52 8.53 2.40
CA GLN A 89 1.44 7.93 1.08
C GLN A 89 2.64 7.01 0.86
N CYS A 90 2.36 5.77 0.52
CA CYS A 90 3.37 4.77 0.25
C CYS A 90 3.01 4.08 -1.06
N GLU A 91 3.79 4.43 -2.07
CA GLU A 91 3.63 3.99 -3.46
C GLU A 91 4.53 2.78 -3.70
N ALA A 92 3.99 1.69 -4.20
CA ALA A 92 4.82 0.56 -4.61
C ALA A 92 4.52 0.17 -6.05
N ASP A 93 5.59 0.04 -6.83
CA ASP A 93 5.55 -0.15 -8.28
C ASP A 93 6.29 -1.43 -8.65
N ILE A 94 5.68 -2.24 -9.53
CA ILE A 94 6.37 -3.34 -10.19
C ILE A 94 6.80 -2.85 -11.58
N SER A 95 8.11 -2.59 -11.74
CA SER A 95 8.77 -2.27 -13.02
C SER A 95 9.53 -3.44 -13.60
#